data_AF-A0A925TA66-F1
#
_entry.id   AF-A0A925TA66-F1
#
_cell.length_a   1.000
_cell.length_b   1.000
_cell.length_c   1.000
_cell.angle_alpha   90.00
_cell.angle_beta   90.00
_cell.angle_gamma   90.00
#
_symmetry.space_group_name_H-M   'P 1'
#
loop_
_entity.id
_entity.type
_entity.pdbx_description
1 polymer ?
#
loop_
_entity_poly.entity_id
_entity_poly.type
_entity_poly.pdbx_seq_one_letter_code
_entity_poly.pdbx_strand_id
1 'polypeptide(L)'
;MSENQEHPIDRLISWSKWMITLSFASGVGCVVIMKTAEETARQRIGAIFFLAILFFCLAVMCSALFIFRVSASKTITAEMPVPHLWLTKLQLAFFAAGLLFVLVWVAMLSWPA
;
A
#
# COMPACT_ATOMS: atom_id res chain seq x y z
N MET A 1 -10.22 31.17 -18.76
CA MET A 1 -9.53 30.49 -17.64
C MET A 1 -10.33 29.22 -17.41
N SER A 2 -10.06 28.17 -18.20
CA SER A 2 -10.86 26.94 -18.19
C SER A 2 -10.64 26.21 -16.87
N GLU A 3 -11.72 26.10 -16.11
CA GLU A 3 -11.82 25.25 -14.93
C GLU A 3 -11.52 23.81 -15.38
N ASN A 4 -10.30 23.35 -15.12
CA ASN A 4 -9.86 22.00 -15.40
C ASN A 4 -10.55 21.10 -14.35
N GLN A 5 -11.84 20.78 -14.57
CA GLN A 5 -12.57 19.84 -13.72
C GLN A 5 -11.96 18.45 -13.93
N GLU A 6 -10.90 18.15 -13.18
CA GLU A 6 -10.36 16.80 -13.06
C GLU A 6 -11.50 15.86 -12.70
N HIS A 7 -11.78 14.93 -13.62
CA HIS A 7 -12.82 13.94 -13.45
C HIS A 7 -12.52 13.18 -12.15
N PRO A 8 -13.52 12.93 -11.27
CA PRO A 8 -13.29 12.28 -9.98
C PRO A 8 -12.56 10.93 -10.09
N ILE A 9 -12.69 10.27 -11.25
CA ILE A 9 -12.01 9.01 -11.57
C ILE A 9 -10.50 9.20 -11.78
N ASP A 10 -10.07 10.28 -12.42
CA ASP A 10 -8.64 10.56 -12.63
C ASP A 10 -7.94 10.78 -11.29
N ARG A 11 -8.63 11.43 -10.34
CA ARG A 11 -8.15 11.55 -8.96
C ARG A 11 -8.03 10.21 -8.24
N LEU A 12 -8.99 9.30 -8.40
CA LEU A 12 -8.90 7.94 -7.81
C LEU A 12 -7.78 7.09 -8.44
N ILE A 13 -7.56 7.21 -9.75
CA ILE A 13 -6.45 6.55 -10.45
C ILE A 13 -5.12 7.13 -9.95
N SER A 14 -5.00 8.45 -9.86
CA SER A 14 -3.80 9.14 -9.35
C SER A 14 -3.49 8.72 -7.91
N TRP A 15 -4.52 8.66 -7.06
CA TRP A 15 -4.40 8.13 -5.69
C TRP A 15 -3.89 6.69 -5.67
N SER A 16 -4.46 5.81 -6.50
CA SER A 16 -4.06 4.40 -6.54
C SER A 16 -2.61 4.25 -7.05
N LYS A 17 -2.18 5.05 -8.02
CA LYS A 17 -0.78 5.09 -8.49
C LYS A 17 0.16 5.54 -7.38
N TRP A 18 -0.22 6.59 -6.64
CA TRP A 18 0.56 7.07 -5.51
C TRP A 18 0.68 6.00 -4.41
N MET A 19 -0.41 5.31 -4.08
CA MET A 19 -0.42 4.19 -3.13
C MET A 19 0.47 3.03 -3.57
N ILE A 20 0.53 2.71 -4.87
CA ILE A 20 1.45 1.70 -5.41
C ILE A 20 2.89 2.11 -5.14
N THR A 21 3.28 3.34 -5.51
CA THR A 21 4.64 3.84 -5.31
C THR A 21 5.03 3.82 -3.83
N LEU A 22 4.15 4.30 -2.96
CA LEU A 22 4.38 4.33 -1.51
C LEU A 22 4.56 2.93 -0.91
N SER A 23 3.66 2.00 -1.27
CA SER A 23 3.68 0.62 -0.79
C SER A 23 4.89 -0.14 -1.33
N PHE A 24 5.25 0.08 -2.59
CA PHE A 24 6.44 -0.50 -3.21
C PHE A 24 7.72 0.00 -2.54
N ALA A 25 7.86 1.31 -2.34
CA ALA A 25 9.01 1.90 -1.65
C ALA A 25 9.13 1.35 -0.22
N SER A 26 8.01 1.23 0.49
CA SER A 26 7.97 0.66 1.85
C SER A 26 8.39 -0.81 1.87
N GLY A 27 7.86 -1.62 0.94
CA GLY A 27 8.22 -3.04 0.80
C GLY A 27 9.69 -3.25 0.42
N VAL A 28 10.23 -2.47 -0.52
CA VAL A 28 11.66 -2.51 -0.88
C VAL A 28 12.52 -2.08 0.30
N GLY A 29 12.15 -1.02 1.01
CA GLY A 29 12.84 -0.58 2.23
C GLY A 29 12.93 -1.69 3.27
N CYS A 30 11.83 -2.43 3.46
CA CYS A 30 11.82 -3.62 4.32
C CYS A 30 12.83 -4.68 3.81
N VAL A 31 12.80 -5.04 2.53
CA VAL A 31 13.74 -6.03 1.96
C VAL A 31 15.21 -5.60 2.10
N VAL A 32 15.51 -4.32 1.92
CA VAL A 32 16.86 -3.78 2.11
C VAL A 32 17.29 -3.94 3.58
N ILE A 33 16.43 -3.55 4.52
CA ILE A 33 16.70 -3.71 5.96
C ILE A 33 16.96 -5.18 6.30
N MET A 34 16.19 -6.13 5.75
CA MET A 34 16.47 -7.56 5.97
C MET A 34 17.85 -7.99 5.46
N LYS A 35 18.33 -7.39 4.37
CA LYS A 35 19.64 -7.72 3.80
C LYS A 35 20.79 -7.06 4.57
N THR A 36 20.58 -5.88 5.14
CA THR A 36 21.62 -5.10 5.82
C THR A 36 21.62 -5.23 7.34
N ALA A 37 20.60 -5.85 7.92
CA ALA A 37 20.50 -6.03 9.36
C ALA A 37 21.63 -6.93 9.91
N GLU A 38 22.25 -6.49 11.01
CA GLU A 38 23.20 -7.28 11.80
C GLU A 38 22.56 -8.57 12.32
N GLU A 39 23.37 -9.59 12.62
CA GLU A 39 22.88 -10.94 12.99
C GLU A 39 21.85 -10.94 14.12
N THR A 40 21.97 -10.04 15.08
CA THR A 40 21.05 -9.89 16.22
C THR A 40 19.67 -9.38 15.80
N ALA A 41 19.62 -8.44 14.86
CA ALA A 41 18.36 -7.97 14.26
C ALA A 41 17.78 -9.03 13.32
N ARG A 42 18.63 -9.80 12.62
CA ARG A 42 18.22 -10.88 11.71
C ARG A 42 17.47 -12.01 12.40
N GLN A 43 17.82 -12.35 13.64
CA GLN A 43 17.07 -13.34 14.44
C GLN A 43 15.67 -12.82 14.86
N ARG A 44 15.52 -11.50 15.03
CA ARG A 44 14.23 -10.84 15.33
C ARG A 44 13.47 -10.38 14.09
N ILE A 45 14.05 -10.46 12.89
CA ILE A 45 13.38 -10.38 11.59
C ILE A 45 12.56 -11.68 11.44
N GLY A 46 11.51 -11.79 12.24
CA GLY A 46 10.62 -12.94 12.25
C GLY A 46 9.52 -12.83 11.19
N ALA A 47 8.52 -13.72 11.31
CA ALA A 47 7.33 -13.78 10.47
C ALA A 47 6.58 -12.43 10.35
N ILE A 48 6.67 -11.57 11.36
CA ILE A 48 6.02 -10.25 11.40
C ILE A 48 6.50 -9.34 10.26
N PHE A 49 7.80 -9.37 9.98
CA PHE A 49 8.40 -8.52 8.96
C PHE A 49 8.03 -9.00 7.54
N PHE A 50 7.96 -10.33 7.37
CA PHE A 50 7.43 -10.93 6.14
C PHE A 50 5.95 -10.62 5.93
N LEU A 51 5.16 -10.61 7.01
CA LEU A 51 3.75 -10.25 6.96
C LEU A 51 3.56 -8.78 6.54
N ALA A 52 4.40 -7.87 7.03
CA ALA A 52 4.39 -6.46 6.60
C ALA A 52 4.62 -6.32 5.09
N ILE A 53 5.62 -7.02 4.54
CA ILE A 53 5.91 -7.04 3.10
C ILE A 53 4.71 -7.60 2.33
N LEU A 54 4.12 -8.69 2.80
CA LEU A 54 2.95 -9.31 2.18
C LEU A 54 1.77 -8.31 2.13
N PHE A 55 1.52 -7.57 3.21
CA PHE A 55 0.49 -6.53 3.26
C PHE A 55 0.76 -5.37 2.29
N PHE A 56 2.01 -4.91 2.16
CA PHE A 56 2.37 -3.91 1.16
C PHE A 56 2.18 -4.44 -0.27
N CYS A 57 2.56 -5.69 -0.55
CA CYS A 57 2.32 -6.33 -1.84
C CYS A 57 0.82 -6.46 -2.16
N LEU A 58 0.00 -6.82 -1.17
CA LEU A 58 -1.46 -6.88 -1.32
C LEU A 58 -2.06 -5.48 -1.58
N ALA A 59 -1.53 -4.43 -0.94
CA ALA A 59 -1.94 -3.05 -1.21
C ALA A 59 -1.60 -2.63 -2.66
N VAL A 60 -0.41 -2.99 -3.16
CA VAL A 60 -0.03 -2.78 -4.56
C VAL A 60 -0.94 -3.54 -5.51
N MET A 61 -1.18 -4.83 -5.27
CA MET A 61 -2.05 -5.66 -6.10
C MET A 61 -3.48 -5.12 -6.14
N CYS A 62 -4.06 -4.74 -5.00
CA CYS A 62 -5.38 -4.13 -4.95
C CYS A 62 -5.44 -2.82 -5.73
N SER A 63 -4.37 -2.02 -5.68
CA SER A 63 -4.27 -0.77 -6.43
C SER A 63 -4.12 -1.00 -7.92
N ALA A 64 -3.33 -1.98 -8.34
CA ALA A 64 -3.18 -2.34 -9.75
C ALA A 64 -4.48 -2.91 -10.33
N LEU A 65 -5.16 -3.80 -9.60
CA LEU A 65 -6.46 -4.34 -10.00
C LEU A 65 -7.53 -3.26 -10.08
N PHE A 66 -7.53 -2.29 -9.17
CA PHE A 66 -8.42 -1.14 -9.22
C PHE A 66 -8.21 -0.33 -10.50
N ILE A 67 -6.96 0.07 -10.79
CA ILE A 67 -6.62 0.82 -12.00
C ILE A 67 -7.03 0.01 -13.24
N PHE A 68 -6.72 -1.29 -13.28
CA PHE A 68 -7.09 -2.14 -14.42
C PHE A 68 -8.61 -2.20 -14.63
N ARG A 69 -9.39 -2.39 -13.56
CA ARG A 69 -10.86 -2.43 -13.63
C ARG A 69 -11.46 -1.11 -14.08
N VAL A 70 -10.96 0.00 -13.56
CA VAL A 70 -11.42 1.35 -13.92
C VAL A 70 -11.04 1.68 -15.37
N SER A 71 -9.82 1.38 -15.80
CA SER A 71 -9.38 1.59 -17.19
C SER A 71 -10.08 0.68 -18.20
N ALA A 72 -10.48 -0.53 -17.81
CA ALA A 72 -11.25 -1.45 -18.64
C ALA A 72 -12.72 -1.02 -18.79
N SER A 73 -13.27 -0.33 -17.78
CA SER A 73 -14.64 0.19 -17.81
C SER A 73 -14.70 1.48 -18.65
N LYS A 74 -14.82 1.34 -19.98
CA LYS A 74 -14.95 2.49 -20.91
C LYS A 74 -16.24 3.31 -20.73
N THR A 75 -17.14 2.89 -19.84
CA THR A 75 -18.43 3.52 -19.58
C THR A 75 -18.36 4.22 -18.22
N ILE A 76 -17.75 5.40 -18.22
CA ILE A 76 -17.71 6.29 -17.06
C ILE A 76 -19.06 7.02 -17.02
N THR A 77 -20.06 6.38 -16.40
CA THR A 77 -21.26 7.09 -15.98
C THR A 77 -20.87 7.91 -14.75
N ALA A 78 -21.21 9.21 -14.73
CA ALA A 78 -20.76 10.20 -13.75
C ALA A 78 -21.16 9.94 -12.29
N GLU A 79 -21.91 8.88 -12.01
CA GLU A 79 -22.15 8.39 -10.65
C GLU A 79 -20.97 7.52 -10.24
N MET A 80 -20.13 7.99 -9.30
CA MET A 80 -19.12 7.15 -8.66
C MET A 80 -19.80 5.93 -8.03
N PRO A 81 -19.67 4.71 -8.58
CA PRO A 81 -20.31 3.58 -7.95
C PRO A 81 -19.61 3.35 -6.60
N VAL A 82 -20.43 3.32 -5.54
CA VAL A 82 -20.11 2.92 -4.16
C VAL A 82 -19.01 1.84 -4.02
N PRO A 83 -18.89 0.81 -4.89
CA PRO A 83 -17.77 -0.14 -4.86
C PRO A 83 -16.37 0.46 -4.93
N HIS A 84 -16.15 1.60 -5.59
CA HIS A 84 -14.80 2.16 -5.74
C HIS A 84 -14.26 2.79 -4.46
N LEU A 85 -15.13 3.40 -3.64
CA LEU A 85 -14.76 3.91 -2.31
C LEU A 85 -14.33 2.79 -1.36
N TRP A 86 -14.96 1.62 -1.46
CA TRP A 86 -14.57 0.45 -0.69
C TRP A 86 -13.17 -0.06 -1.05
N LEU A 87 -12.83 -0.05 -2.35
CA LEU A 87 -11.51 -0.42 -2.83
C LEU A 87 -10.42 0.53 -2.31
N THR A 88 -10.67 1.83 -2.29
CA THR A 88 -9.73 2.82 -1.71
C THR A 88 -9.52 2.60 -0.22
N LYS A 89 -10.60 2.34 0.53
CA LYS A 89 -10.51 1.99 1.96
C LYS A 89 -9.72 0.71 2.19
N LEU A 90 -9.92 -0.29 1.33
CA LEU A 90 -9.22 -1.57 1.41
C LEU A 90 -7.71 -1.41 1.13
N GLN A 91 -7.33 -0.62 0.12
CA GLN A 91 -5.93 -0.27 -0.16
C GLN A 91 -5.28 0.40 1.06
N LEU A 92 -5.97 1.38 1.67
CA LEU A 92 -5.48 2.08 2.85
C LEU A 92 -5.38 1.14 4.06
N ALA A 93 -6.34 0.25 4.25
CA ALA A 93 -6.33 -0.73 5.34
C ALA A 93 -5.13 -1.69 5.23
N PHE A 94 -4.83 -2.21 4.03
CA PHE A 94 -3.67 -3.06 3.83
C PHE A 94 -2.35 -2.31 4.04
N PHE A 95 -2.24 -1.08 3.55
CA PHE A 95 -1.07 -0.25 3.80
C PHE A 95 -0.88 0.06 5.29
N ALA A 96 -1.95 0.45 5.99
CA ALA A 96 -1.93 0.73 7.42
C ALA A 96 -1.57 -0.52 8.23
N ALA A 97 -2.08 -1.70 7.85
CA ALA A 97 -1.71 -2.96 8.47
C ALA A 97 -0.21 -3.27 8.27
N GLY A 98 0.30 -3.13 7.05
CA GLY A 98 1.73 -3.28 6.76
C GLY A 98 2.60 -2.35 7.61
N LEU A 99 2.19 -1.08 7.72
CA LEU A 99 2.89 -0.07 8.52
C LEU A 99 2.83 -0.38 10.02
N LEU A 100 1.70 -0.88 10.52
CA LEU A 100 1.56 -1.31 11.91
C LEU A 100 2.51 -2.47 12.23
N PHE A 101 2.64 -3.46 11.34
CA PHE A 101 3.59 -4.56 11.54
C PHE A 101 5.05 -4.09 11.54
N VAL A 102 5.40 -3.11 10.70
CA VAL A 102 6.72 -2.47 10.76
C VAL A 102 6.93 -1.78 12.10
N LEU A 103 5.96 -1.00 12.58
CA LEU A 103 6.05 -0.30 13.87
C LEU A 103 6.16 -1.27 15.05
N VAL A 104 5.37 -2.35 15.05
CA VAL A 104 5.44 -3.41 16.06
C VAL A 104 6.83 -4.06 16.06
N TRP A 105 7.39 -4.33 14.88
CA TRP A 105 8.74 -4.87 14.78
C TRP A 105 9.81 -3.90 15.31
N VAL A 106 9.72 -2.61 14.98
CA VAL A 106 10.61 -1.58 15.53
C VAL A 106 10.49 -1.51 17.05
N ALA A 107 9.28 -1.57 17.60
CA ALA A 107 9.05 -1.58 19.04
C ALA A 107 9.62 -2.84 19.73
N MET A 108 9.59 -3.99 19.05
CA MET A 108 10.22 -5.22 19.55
C MET A 108 11.75 -5.16 19.54
N LEU A 109 12.35 -4.38 18.64
CA LEU A 109 13.79 -4.15 18.62
C LEU A 109 14.23 -3.19 19.74
N SER A 110 13.40 -2.20 20.08
CA SER A 110 13.73 -1.21 21.11
C SER A 110 13.49 -1.69 22.54
N TRP A 111 12.81 -2.82 22.73
CA TRP A 111 12.62 -3.41 24.06
C TRP A 111 13.93 -4.06 24.55
N PRO A 112 14.57 -3.54 25.61
CA PRO A 112 15.74 -4.18 26.20
C PRO A 112 15.32 -5.55 26.76
N ALA A 113 16.04 -6.60 26.35
CA ALA A 113 15.87 -7.93 26.90
C ALA A 113 16.20 -7.95 28.41
#